data_AF-A0A3D0SXD4-F1
#
_entry.id   AF-A0A3D0SXD4-F1
#
_cell.length_a   1.000
_cell.length_b   1.000
_cell.length_c   1.000
_cell.angle_alpha   90.00
_cell.angle_beta   90.00
_cell.angle_gamma   90.00
#
_symmetry.space_group_name_H-M   'P 1'
#
loop_
_entity.id
_entity.type
_entity.pdbx_description
1 polymer ?
#
loop_
_entity_poly.entity_id
_entity_poly.type
_entity_poly.pdbx_seq_one_letter_code
_entity_poly.pdbx_strand_id
1 'polypeptide(L)' 'PKVFTHIRVHFILTGQNLSAKHIERAIHLSAEKYCSASIMLGQTAQITHTFEIRQPGESPAAG' A
#
# COMPACT_ATOMS: atom_id res chain seq x y z
N PRO A 1 14.11 -14.35 -19.65
CA PRO A 1 13.63 -14.14 -18.27
C PRO A 1 12.44 -13.16 -18.25
N LYS A 2 11.30 -13.54 -17.66
CA LYS A 2 10.14 -12.66 -17.47
C LYS A 2 10.23 -12.04 -16.07
N VAL A 3 10.85 -10.86 -15.99
CA VAL A 3 10.94 -10.11 -14.73
C VAL A 3 9.83 -9.07 -14.67
N PHE A 4 9.25 -8.87 -13.49
CA PHE A 4 8.27 -7.82 -13.28
C PHE A 4 8.97 -6.47 -13.35
N THR A 5 8.47 -5.56 -14.18
CA THR A 5 9.03 -4.21 -14.33
C THR A 5 8.28 -3.17 -13.53
N HIS A 6 7.02 -3.46 -13.19
CA HIS A 6 6.11 -2.53 -12.53
C HIS A 6 5.26 -3.29 -11.51
N ILE A 7 5.22 -2.78 -10.28
CA ILE A 7 4.45 -3.33 -9.17
C ILE A 7 3.60 -2.19 -8.63
N ARG A 8 2.28 -2.42 -8.51
CA ARG A 8 1.37 -1.45 -7.92
C ARG A 8 0.73 -2.04 -6.68
N VAL A 9 1.01 -1.43 -5.54
CA VAL A 9 0.46 -1.83 -4.25
C VAL A 9 -0.67 -0.87 -3.89
N HIS A 10 -1.84 -1.42 -3.62
CA HIS A 10 -3.01 -0.65 -3.20
C HIS A 10 -3.38 -1.03 -1.77
N PHE A 11 -3.26 -0.08 -0.85
CA PHE A 11 -3.56 -0.27 0.56
C PHE A 11 -5.01 0.13 0.85
N ILE A 12 -5.79 -0.80 1.38
CA ILE A 12 -7.16 -0.54 1.83
C ILE A 12 -7.11 -0.45 3.35
N LEU A 13 -7.33 0.73 3.90
CA LEU A 13 -7.32 0.95 5.34
C LEU A 13 -8.74 1.13 5.84
N THR A 14 -9.13 0.37 6.86
CA THR A 14 -10.45 0.50 7.48
C THR A 14 -10.28 0.89 8.94
N GLY A 15 -10.98 1.94 9.39
CA GLY A 15 -10.87 2.40 10.76
C GLY A 15 -11.58 3.72 11.02
N GLN A 16 -11.71 4.08 12.28
CA GLN A 16 -12.31 5.35 12.71
C GLN A 16 -11.22 6.42 12.86
N ASN A 17 -11.54 7.66 12.49
CA ASN A 17 -10.63 8.82 12.65
C ASN A 17 -9.24 8.64 12.02
N LEU A 18 -9.17 7.95 10.88
CA LEU A 18 -7.92 7.76 10.15
C LEU A 18 -7.50 9.07 9.46
N SER A 19 -6.34 9.59 9.85
CA SER A 19 -5.72 10.75 9.20
C SER A 19 -4.97 10.31 7.93
N ALA A 20 -5.42 10.80 6.78
CA ALA A 20 -4.78 10.54 5.49
C ALA A 20 -3.27 10.87 5.50
N LYS A 21 -2.88 11.98 6.15
CA LYS A 21 -1.48 12.40 6.27
C LYS A 21 -0.62 11.40 7.05
N HIS A 22 -1.17 10.82 8.12
CA HIS A 22 -0.46 9.80 8.90
C HIS A 22 -0.34 8.49 8.14
N ILE A 23 -1.40 8.12 7.40
CA ILE A 23 -1.42 6.92 6.57
C ILE A 23 -0.41 7.02 5.44
N GLU A 24 -0.39 8.13 4.70
CA GLU A 24 0.54 8.36 3.61
C GLU A 24 2.00 8.24 4.10
N ARG A 25 2.31 8.84 5.25
CA ARG A 25 3.63 8.71 5.88
C ARG A 25 3.94 7.27 6.30
N ALA A 26 2.98 6.56 6.88
CA ALA A 26 3.17 5.17 7.30
C ALA A 26 3.46 4.27 6.09
N ILE A 27 2.70 4.42 5.00
CA ILE A 27 2.89 3.68 3.75
C ILE A 27 4.26 3.98 3.14
N HIS A 28 4.65 5.24 3.08
CA HIS A 28 5.95 5.65 2.56
C HIS A 28 7.10 5.03 3.37
N LEU A 29 7.01 5.06 4.70
CA LEU A 29 7.99 4.41 5.58
C LEU A 29 8.03 2.89 5.38
N SER A 30 6.88 2.23 5.24
CA SER A 30 6.83 0.79 4.97
C SER A 30 7.48 0.45 3.64
N ALA A 31 7.22 1.22 2.59
CA ALA A 31 7.76 0.99 1.26
C ALA A 31 9.27 1.20 1.18
N GLU A 32 9.81 2.23 1.81
CA GLU A 32 11.21 2.63 1.64
C GLU A 32 12.13 2.10 2.74
N LYS A 33 11.64 1.91 3.97
CA LYS A 33 12.49 1.56 5.12
C LYS A 33 12.26 0.18 5.70
N TYR A 34 11.01 -0.31 5.72
CA TYR A 34 10.69 -1.47 6.57
C TYR A 34 10.32 -2.74 5.80
N CYS A 35 9.81 -2.65 4.57
CA CYS A 35 9.45 -3.83 3.79
C CYS A 35 10.66 -4.38 3.03
N SER A 36 11.27 -5.45 3.56
CA SER A 36 12.37 -6.16 2.90
C SER A 36 12.03 -6.62 1.49
N ALA A 37 10.77 -7.03 1.25
CA ALA A 37 10.29 -7.40 -0.08
C ALA A 37 10.24 -6.20 -1.03
N SER A 38 9.75 -5.04 -0.59
CA SER A 38 9.75 -3.82 -1.41
C SER A 38 11.17 -3.35 -1.73
N ILE A 39 12.12 -3.51 -0.80
CA ILE A 39 13.53 -3.17 -1.02
C ILE A 39 14.15 -4.09 -2.09
N MET A 40 13.95 -5.41 -1.99
CA MET A 40 14.49 -6.36 -2.97
C MET A 40 13.83 -6.21 -4.35
N LEU A 41 12.51 -6.04 -4.39
CA LEU A 41 11.77 -5.88 -5.64
C LEU A 41 12.02 -4.50 -6.27
N GLY A 42 12.20 -3.45 -5.48
CA GLY A 42 12.47 -2.09 -5.94
C GLY A 42 13.78 -1.94 -6.71
N GLN A 43 14.74 -2.87 -6.51
CA GLN A 43 15.97 -2.92 -7.31
C GLN A 43 15.73 -3.41 -8.75
N THR A 44 14.61 -4.07 -9.01
CA THR A 44 14.31 -4.72 -10.30
C THR A 44 13.03 -4.23 -10.97
N ALA A 45 12.13 -3.58 -10.21
CA ALA A 45 10.82 -3.14 -10.66
C ALA A 45 10.47 -1.78 -10.06
N GLN A 46 9.78 -0.94 -10.82
CA GLN A 46 9.21 0.30 -10.30
C GLN A 46 8.00 -0.02 -9.41
N ILE A 47 8.07 0.33 -8.13
CA ILE A 47 6.98 0.11 -7.18
C ILE A 47 6.21 1.41 -6.95
N THR A 48 4.90 1.37 -7.18
CA THR A 48 3.98 2.48 -6.91
C THR A 48 3.00 2.08 -5.83
N HIS A 49 2.67 3.03 -4.94
CA HIS A 49 1.81 2.81 -3.79
C HIS A 49 0.61 3.74 -3.88
N THR A 50 -0.58 3.20 -3.66
CA THR A 50 -1.84 3.95 -3.61
C THR A 50 -2.61 3.50 -2.38
N PHE A 51 -3.50 4.33 -1.86
CA PHE A 51 -4.30 3.94 -0.71
C PHE A 51 -5.71 4.49 -0.78
N GLU A 52 -6.62 3.79 -0.11
CA GLU A 52 -7.97 4.26 0.16
C GLU A 52 -8.34 3.99 1.62
N ILE A 53 -9.21 4.84 2.15
CA ILE A 53 -9.70 4.74 3.52
C ILE A 53 -11.18 4.39 3.45
N ARG A 54 -11.56 3.27 4.07
CA ARG A 54 -12.94 2.80 4.18
C ARG A 54 -13.45 2.96 5.61
N GLN A 55 -14.74 3.26 5.74
CA GLN A 55 -15.41 3.32 7.03
C GLN A 55 -15.71 1.89 7.54
N PRO A 56 -15.52 1.62 8.84
CA PRO A 56 -15.93 0.34 9.42
C PRO A 56 -17.44 0.20 9.34
N GLY A 57 -17.91 -0.76 8.53
CA GLY A 57 -19.33 -0.97 8.21
C GLY A 57 -19.57 -1.21 6.72
N GLU A 58 -18.65 -0.78 5.86
CA GLU A 58 -18.67 -1.07 4.43
C GLU A 58 -17.94 -2.40 4.16
N SER A 59 -18.59 -3.51 4.51
CA SER A 59 -18.09 -4.85 4.21
C SER A 59 -18.21 -5.10 2.70
N PRO A 60 -17.15 -5.57 2.00
CA PRO A 60 -17.21 -5.88 0.57
C PRO A 60 -18.03 -7.15 0.24
N ALA A 61 -18.79 -7.70 1.21
CA ALA A 61 -19.50 -8.97 1.09
C ALA A 61 -21.04 -8.85 1.23
N ALA A 62 -21.62 -7.74 0.76
CA ALA A 62 -23.06 -7.63 0.55
C ALA A 62 -23.35 -6.94 -0.79
N GLY A 63 -23.36 -7.75 -1.86
CA GLY A 63 -23.70 -7.36 -3.22
C GLY A 63 -23.75 -8.59 -4.11
#